data_AF-A0A962YSM4-F1
#
_entry.id   AF-A0A962YSM4-F1
#
_cell.length_a   1.000
_cell.length_b   1.000
_cell.length_c   1.000
_cell.angle_alpha   90.00
_cell.angle_beta   90.00
_cell.angle_gamma   90.00
#
_symmetry.space_group_name_H-M   'P 1'
#
loop_
_entity.id
_entity.type
_entity.pdbx_description
1 polymer ?
#
loop_
_entity_poly.entity_id
_entity_poly.type
_entity_poly.pdbx_seq_one_letter_code
_entity_poly.pdbx_strand_id
1 'polypeptide(L)' 'VLNLRQPLVEPPAVTGYALRRVDEWTLEADVSKDRGLNELFQALSAQGIDVVSLRNKTNRLEELFVRLVNKHARAA' A
#
# COMPACT_ATOMS: atom_id res chain seq x y z
N VAL A 1 -1.71 -2.91 0.78
CA VAL A 1 -3.06 -3.32 1.25
C VAL A 1 -2.98 -3.60 2.73
N LEU A 2 -3.75 -2.90 3.54
CA LEU A 2 -3.79 -2.95 4.99
C LEU A 2 -5.13 -3.58 5.41
N ASN A 3 -5.09 -4.55 6.31
CA ASN A 3 -6.28 -5.11 6.95
C ASN A 3 -6.47 -4.47 8.31
N LEU A 4 -7.66 -3.98 8.59
CA LEU A 4 -8.00 -3.19 9.78
C LEU A 4 -8.61 -4.06 10.86
N ARG A 5 -8.43 -3.66 12.12
CA ARG A 5 -9.03 -4.33 13.29
C ARG A 5 -10.51 -4.00 13.44
N GLN A 6 -10.91 -2.83 12.96
CA GLN A 6 -12.24 -2.26 13.11
C GLN A 6 -12.77 -1.88 11.73
N PRO A 7 -14.09 -1.94 11.53
CA PRO A 7 -14.69 -1.55 10.27
C PRO A 7 -14.57 -0.04 10.10
N LEU A 8 -14.30 0.36 8.87
CA LEU A 8 -14.09 1.73 8.45
C LEU A 8 -15.21 2.14 7.49
N VAL A 9 -15.87 3.24 7.81
CA VAL A 9 -16.98 3.79 7.00
C VAL A 9 -16.43 4.57 5.80
N GLU A 10 -15.37 5.34 6.03
CA GLU A 10 -14.74 6.22 5.05
C GLU A 10 -13.21 6.18 5.13
N PRO A 11 -12.49 6.30 4.00
CA PRO A 11 -11.02 6.30 4.02
C PRO A 11 -10.49 7.47 4.87
N PRO A 12 -9.55 7.25 5.80
CA PRO A 12 -8.96 8.34 6.56
C PRO A 12 -8.13 9.24 5.66
N ALA A 13 -8.08 10.53 6.01
CA ALA A 13 -7.16 11.47 5.40
C ALA A 13 -5.82 11.40 6.13
N VAL A 14 -4.76 11.05 5.41
CA VAL A 14 -3.39 11.11 5.93
C VAL A 14 -2.53 11.91 4.97
N THR A 15 -1.94 12.99 5.45
CA THR A 15 -1.16 13.93 4.63
C THR A 15 0.02 13.21 3.97
N GLY A 16 0.06 13.25 2.64
CA GLY A 16 1.13 12.65 1.84
C GLY A 16 1.01 11.14 1.61
N TYR A 17 -0.13 10.53 1.96
CA TYR A 17 -0.47 9.17 1.61
C TYR A 17 -1.80 9.16 0.86
N ALA A 18 -1.84 8.51 -0.29
CA ALA A 18 -3.11 8.25 -0.96
C ALA A 18 -3.72 6.97 -0.39
N LEU A 19 -4.85 7.12 0.29
CA LEU A 19 -5.56 6.03 0.95
C LEU A 19 -6.89 5.79 0.25
N ARG A 20 -7.20 4.53 -0.03
CA ARG A 20 -8.41 4.10 -0.73
C ARG A 20 -9.05 2.97 0.04
N ARG A 21 -10.30 3.16 0.47
CA ARG A 21 -11.08 2.09 1.11
C ARG A 21 -11.52 1.10 0.04
N VAL A 22 -11.11 -0.17 0.19
CA VAL A 22 -11.53 -1.26 -0.70
C VAL A 22 -12.84 -1.85 -0.20
N ASP A 23 -12.92 -2.07 1.11
CA ASP A 23 -14.10 -2.50 1.84
C ASP A 23 -14.02 -2.00 3.30
N GLU A 24 -14.96 -2.39 4.14
CA GLU A 24 -15.01 -1.95 5.55
C GLU A 24 -13.77 -2.36 6.36
N TRP A 25 -13.06 -3.41 5.97
CA TRP A 25 -11.93 -3.95 6.74
C TRP A 25 -10.59 -3.79 6.02
N THR A 26 -10.59 -3.23 4.81
CA THR A 26 -9.44 -3.20 3.93
C THR A 26 -9.17 -1.80 3.39
N LEU A 27 -7.95 -1.33 3.62
CA LEU A 27 -7.45 -0.04 3.12
C LEU A 27 -6.27 -0.27 2.18
N GLU A 28 -6.36 0.22 0.95
CA GLU A 28 -5.21 0.38 0.09
C GLU A 28 -4.48 1.68 0.39
N ALA A 29 -3.16 1.61 0.45
CA ALA A 29 -2.30 2.75 0.68
C ALA A 29 -1.19 2.76 -0.37
N ASP A 30 -1.05 3.87 -1.07
CA ASP A 30 0.10 4.14 -1.93
C ASP A 30 1.20 4.79 -1.07
N VAL A 31 2.31 4.08 -0.93
CA VAL A 31 3.44 4.50 -0.10
C VAL A 31 4.64 4.75 -1.00
N SER A 32 5.03 6.02 -1.11
CA SER A 32 6.27 6.39 -1.79
C SER A 32 7.49 5.89 -0.99
N LYS A 33 8.56 5.56 -1.72
CA LYS A 33 9.83 5.08 -1.12
C LYS A 33 10.42 6.07 -0.12
N ASP A 34 10.09 7.36 -0.27
CA ASP A 34 10.68 8.47 0.48
C ASP A 34 10.03 8.72 1.85
N ARG A 35 8.75 8.35 2.04
CA ARG A 35 8.00 8.54 3.31
C ARG A 35 7.88 7.27 4.15
N GLY A 36 8.08 6.10 3.54
CA GLY A 36 8.08 4.82 4.27
C GLY A 36 6.73 4.45 4.91
N LEU A 37 6.68 3.24 5.47
CA LEU A 37 5.46 2.68 6.07
C LEU A 37 5.24 3.11 7.54
N ASN A 38 6.29 3.45 8.26
CA ASN A 38 6.19 3.74 9.70
C ASN A 38 5.39 5.01 9.98
N GLU A 39 5.63 6.08 9.23
CA GLU A 39 4.88 7.33 9.37
C GLU A 39 3.38 7.13 9.07
N LEU A 40 3.05 6.31 8.07
CA LEU A 40 1.67 5.92 7.78
C LEU A 40 1.03 5.21 8.97
N PHE A 41 1.71 4.22 9.56
CA PHE A 41 1.18 3.49 10.72
C PHE A 41 0.96 4.41 11.92
N GLN A 42 1.90 5.31 12.21
CA GLN A 42 1.73 6.27 13.30
C GLN A 42 0.53 7.19 13.07
N ALA A 43 0.36 7.69 11.85
CA ALA A 43 -0.76 8.56 11.52
C ALA A 43 -2.12 7.84 11.60
N LEU A 44 -2.19 6.57 11.17
CA LEU A 44 -3.39 5.75 11.30
C LEU A 44 -3.71 5.45 12.78
N SER A 45 -2.70 5.06 13.57
CA SER A 45 -2.88 4.80 15.01
C SER A 45 -3.32 6.06 15.77
N ALA A 46 -2.83 7.24 15.40
CA ALA A 46 -3.28 8.51 16.00
C ALA A 46 -4.75 8.81 15.73
N GLN A 47 -5.33 8.25 14.66
CA GLN A 47 -6.76 8.33 14.33
C GLN A 47 -7.55 7.15 14.91
N GLY A 48 -6.94 6.29 15.74
CA GLY A 48 -7.58 5.11 16.32
C GLY A 48 -7.73 3.94 15.34
N ILE A 49 -7.05 3.98 14.20
CA ILE A 49 -7.14 2.94 13.17
C ILE A 49 -6.00 1.94 13.37
N ASP A 50 -6.35 0.76 13.87
CA ASP A 50 -5.41 -0.33 14.07
C ASP A 50 -5.30 -1.21 12.83
N VAL A 51 -4.08 -1.34 12.30
CA VAL A 51 -3.78 -2.28 11.22
C VAL A 51 -3.34 -3.63 11.81
N VAL A 52 -4.06 -4.69 11.44
CA VAL A 52 -3.80 -6.07 11.90
C VAL A 52 -2.79 -6.77 11.02
N SER A 53 -2.81 -6.52 9.71
CA SER A 53 -1.83 -7.08 8.79
C SER A 53 -1.67 -6.21 7.54
N LEU A 54 -0.50 -6.32 6.92
CA LEU A 54 -0.16 -5.63 5.69
C LEU A 54 0.21 -6.67 4.64
N ARG A 55 -0.33 -6.52 3.44
CA ARG A 55 0.16 -7.16 2.22
C ARG A 55 0.69 -6.09 1.28
N ASN A 56 1.98 -6.18 0.96
CA ASN A 56 2.57 -5.40 -0.12
C ASN A 56 1.99 -5.91 -1.45
N LYS A 57 1.51 -5.00 -2.29
CA LYS A 57 1.08 -5.32 -3.65
C LYS A 57 2.31 -5.37 -4.56
N THR A 58 3.27 -6.23 -4.21
CA THR A 58 4.43 -6.51 -5.06
C THR A 58 4.08 -7.73 -5.90
N ASN A 59 3.50 -7.52 -7.08
CA ASN A 59 3.37 -8.61 -8.05
C ASN A 59 4.77 -8.91 -8.60
N ARG A 60 5.48 -9.79 -7.89
CA ARG A 60 6.83 -10.22 -8.26
C ARG A 60 6.87 -10.84 -9.67
N LEU A 61 5.77 -11.45 -10.12
CA LEU A 61 5.58 -11.93 -11.49
C LEU A 61 5.60 -10.81 -12.54
N GLU A 62 4.92 -9.69 -12.29
CA GLU A 62 4.94 -8.53 -13.19
C GLU A 62 6.31 -7.84 -13.19
N GLU A 63 6.95 -7.73 -12.02
CA GLU A 63 8.32 -7.19 -11.92
C GLU A 63 9.33 -8.07 -12.68
N LEU A 64 9.21 -9.40 -12.58
CA LEU A 64 10.03 -10.35 -13.33
C LEU A 64 9.75 -10.26 -14.84
N PHE A 65 8.49 -10.10 -15.24
CA PHE A 65 8.10 -9.95 -16.65
C PHE A 65 8.70 -8.68 -17.28
N VAL A 66 8.59 -7.53 -16.60
CA VAL A 66 9.18 -6.26 -17.04
C VAL A 66 10.71 -6.37 -17.15
N ARG A 67 11.37 -7.05 -16.21
CA ARG A 67 12.82 -7.30 -16.27
C ARG A 67 13.20 -8.20 -17.46
N LEU A 68 12.41 -9.22 -17.76
CA LEU A 68 12.67 -10.15 -18.86
C LEU A 68 12.52 -9.48 -20.23
N VAL A 69 11.45 -8.69 -20.42
CA VAL A 69 11.16 -7.95 -21.65
C VAL A 69 12.20 -6.84 -21.90
N ASN A 70 12.60 -6.10 -20.86
CA ASN A 70 13.66 -5.09 -20.99
C ASN A 70 15.02 -5.67 -21.36
N LYS A 71 15.31 -6.92 -20.98
CA LYS A 71 16.56 -7.60 -21.37
C LYS A 71 16.60 -7.95 -22.87
N HIS A 72 15.45 -8.21 -23.49
CA HIS A 72 15.38 -8.57 -24.91
C HIS A 72 15.39 -7.33 -25.82
N ALA A 73 14.85 -6.19 -25.36
CA ALA A 73 14.83 -4.94 -26.13
C ALA A 73 16.19 -4.25 -26.29
N ARG A 74 17.24 -4.66 -25.54
CA ARG A 74 18.62 -4.15 -25.69
C ARG A 74 19.54 -5.07 -26.49
N ALA A 75 19.04 -6.23 -26.93
CA ALA A 75 19.81 -7.24 -27.67
C ALA A 75 19.41 -7.33 -29.15
N ALA A 76 18.61 -6.38 -29.65
CA ALA A 76 18.18 -6.26 -31.04
C ALA A 76 18.68 -4.95 -31.65
#